data_AF-A0A2E8QKR7-F1
#
_entry.id   AF-A0A2E8QKR7-F1
#
_cell.length_a   1.000
_cell.length_b   1.000
_cell.length_c   1.000
_cell.angle_alpha   90.00
_cell.angle_beta   90.00
_cell.angle_gamma   90.00
#
_symmetry.space_group_name_H-M   'P 1'
#
loop_
_entity.id
_entity.type
_entity.pdbx_description
1 polymer ?
#
loop_
_entity_poly.entity_id
_entity_poly.type
_entity_poly.pdbx_seq_one_letter_code
_entity_poly.pdbx_strand_id
1 'polypeptide(L)'
;MLWTGLSTIRGSRRARMLTSFLAILVTCLFASGWGEEYLLVGVALFGIQAALFFPTLLAASFAQMSARDRLQLKITSNRSMESYPGVERILNTLHERTLRERTRILCAALAAGALNSVDNFETGNILASILYGLAIFLGSISIINSLQLERRIPMTDEDFPLLSMHAPTLHQSTLKRVLSDVVVAHLDPETAAAWDDWLIELEDKVRSNQTPESAVEHLLRVLHLNHLGLLDNDRLVSESKRVFRVAAIDDLNNDQSKFCYRTLRRLMAHTRAWQPGLFRLIDRLEDAALRGHSSLIENPWRLDLDIPPRCSQGQGDLFVMIHNHSRKDSQIEVDIIAADGEPSYQTLRLNPPLSRQPSKPAKIGEEGNDIVDVLGRLIDNSLVLWIGLAWPQGSTGSKPIQVNLRGPNGETVSSFVVQTTLSSGFNPEGATEKMLDAAVAVRRIAISVAE
;
A
#
# COMPACT_ATOMS: atom_id res chain seq x y z
N MET A 1 14.91 9.85 14.96
CA MET A 1 13.61 10.29 15.52
C MET A 1 13.52 11.79 15.80
N LEU A 2 14.53 12.45 16.37
CA LEU A 2 14.42 13.87 16.77
C LEU A 2 14.11 14.82 15.58
N TRP A 3 14.80 14.64 14.44
CA TRP A 3 14.58 15.45 13.23
C TRP A 3 13.26 15.13 12.50
N THR A 4 12.81 13.87 12.54
CA THR A 4 11.50 13.46 11.98
C THR A 4 10.35 14.00 12.82
N GLY A 5 10.50 14.08 14.14
CA GLY A 5 9.55 14.76 15.03
C GLY A 5 9.51 16.28 14.80
N LEU A 6 10.67 16.94 14.68
CA LEU A 6 10.74 18.38 14.47
C LEU A 6 10.16 18.83 13.11
N SER A 7 10.30 17.99 12.08
CA SER A 7 9.76 18.27 10.74
C SER A 7 8.25 18.06 10.62
N THR A 8 7.64 17.35 11.57
CA THR A 8 6.21 16.97 11.59
C THR A 8 5.37 17.74 12.61
N ILE A 9 5.94 18.75 13.29
CA ILE A 9 5.22 19.62 14.23
C ILE A 9 3.94 20.17 13.59
N ARG A 10 2.81 20.09 14.31
CA ARG A 10 1.51 20.62 13.86
C ARG A 10 1.65 22.07 13.42
N GLY A 11 1.22 22.37 12.20
CA GLY A 11 1.29 23.72 11.62
C GLY A 11 2.56 24.04 10.84
N SER A 12 3.66 23.29 11.01
CA SER A 12 4.92 23.52 10.26
C SER A 12 4.73 23.44 8.74
N ARG A 13 3.93 22.48 8.26
CA ARG A 13 3.54 22.36 6.85
C ARG A 13 2.81 23.59 6.32
N ARG A 14 1.85 24.13 7.09
CA ARG A 14 1.11 25.34 6.71
C ARG A 14 2.02 26.56 6.72
N ALA A 15 2.90 26.67 7.71
CA ALA A 15 3.89 27.74 7.79
C ALA A 15 4.83 27.72 6.57
N ARG A 16 5.44 26.58 6.23
CA ARG A 16 6.32 26.42 5.05
C ARG A 16 5.65 26.81 3.74
N MET A 17 4.39 26.41 3.57
CA MET A 17 3.59 26.77 2.40
C MET A 17 3.28 28.27 2.35
N LEU A 18 2.83 28.84 3.48
CA LEU A 18 2.44 30.24 3.56
C LEU A 18 3.63 31.19 3.42
N THR A 19 4.78 30.87 4.01
CA THR A 19 6.02 31.64 3.84
C THR A 19 6.50 31.63 2.40
N SER A 20 6.39 30.49 1.71
CA SER A 20 6.79 30.38 0.30
C SER A 20 5.90 31.22 -0.62
N PHE A 21 4.59 31.22 -0.40
CA PHE A 21 3.66 32.09 -1.13
C PHE A 21 3.89 33.57 -0.84
N LEU A 22 4.07 33.92 0.44
CA LEU A 22 4.28 35.31 0.86
C LEU A 22 5.59 35.88 0.31
N ALA A 23 6.67 35.10 0.30
CA ALA A 23 7.96 35.52 -0.24
C ALA A 23 7.90 35.89 -1.73
N ILE A 24 7.17 35.11 -2.55
CA ILE A 24 6.97 35.47 -3.97
C ILE A 24 6.11 36.72 -4.10
N LEU A 25 4.99 36.81 -3.38
CA LEU A 25 4.06 37.94 -3.48
C LEU A 25 4.79 39.26 -3.15
N VAL A 26 5.57 39.27 -2.07
CA VAL A 26 6.39 40.43 -1.67
C VAL A 26 7.45 40.76 -2.73
N THR A 27 8.11 39.75 -3.32
CA THR A 27 9.08 39.98 -4.39
C THR A 27 8.44 40.55 -5.66
N CYS A 28 7.23 40.11 -6.01
CA CYS A 28 6.47 40.67 -7.13
C CYS A 28 6.06 42.13 -6.89
N LEU A 29 5.75 42.50 -5.65
CA LEU A 29 5.46 43.90 -5.28
C LEU A 29 6.69 44.79 -5.48
N PHE A 30 7.87 44.33 -5.04
CA PHE A 30 9.13 45.06 -5.26
C PHE A 30 9.46 45.20 -6.74
N ALA A 31 9.26 44.15 -7.53
CA ALA A 31 9.46 44.19 -8.98
C ALA A 31 8.53 45.19 -9.70
N SER A 32 7.38 45.52 -9.10
CA SER A 32 6.44 46.53 -9.62
C SER A 32 6.82 47.97 -9.23
N GLY A 33 7.92 48.16 -8.49
CA GLY A 33 8.38 49.46 -7.99
C GLY A 33 7.67 49.92 -6.71
N TRP A 34 6.95 49.03 -6.03
CA TRP A 34 6.23 49.34 -4.80
C TRP A 34 7.00 48.82 -3.59
N GLY A 35 7.35 49.71 -2.65
CA GLY A 35 7.89 49.31 -1.35
C GLY A 35 9.36 48.87 -1.35
N GLU A 36 10.19 49.43 -2.24
CA GLU A 36 11.65 49.17 -2.26
C GLU A 36 12.33 49.44 -0.90
N GLU A 37 11.77 50.34 -0.07
CA GLU A 37 12.21 50.60 1.31
C GLU A 37 12.10 49.39 2.25
N TYR A 38 11.32 48.36 1.88
CA TYR A 38 11.10 47.15 2.68
C TYR A 38 11.82 45.92 2.12
N LEU A 39 12.85 46.09 1.27
CA LEU A 39 13.56 44.97 0.65
C LEU A 39 14.14 43.97 1.67
N LEU A 40 14.56 44.47 2.84
CA LEU A 40 15.02 43.67 3.98
C LEU A 40 13.96 42.68 4.48
N VAL A 41 12.66 43.00 4.35
CA VAL A 41 11.55 42.10 4.67
C VAL A 41 11.52 40.91 3.70
N GLY A 42 11.77 41.14 2.40
CA GLY A 42 11.87 40.06 1.41
C GLY A 42 13.05 39.13 1.67
N VAL A 43 14.22 39.69 1.99
CA VAL A 43 15.41 38.92 2.40
C VAL A 43 15.12 38.12 3.67
N ALA A 44 14.48 38.71 4.67
CA ALA A 44 14.11 38.04 5.90
C ALA A 44 13.11 36.88 5.64
N LEU A 45 12.13 37.07 4.75
CA LEU A 45 11.17 36.02 4.40
C LEU A 45 11.85 34.80 3.74
N PHE A 46 12.74 35.02 2.78
CA PHE A 46 13.50 33.91 2.18
C PHE A 46 14.51 33.28 3.16
N GLY A 47 15.09 34.07 4.06
CA GLY A 47 15.95 33.57 5.15
C GLY A 47 15.18 32.69 6.14
N ILE A 48 14.01 33.12 6.59
CA ILE A 48 13.10 32.33 7.45
C ILE A 48 12.67 31.06 6.72
N GLN A 49 12.35 31.16 5.43
CA GLN A 49 11.97 30.02 4.60
C GLN A 49 13.11 28.99 4.51
N ALA A 50 14.35 29.42 4.28
CA ALA A 50 15.52 28.53 4.29
C ALA A 50 15.73 27.85 5.66
N ALA A 51 15.57 28.59 6.75
CA ALA A 51 15.66 28.06 8.12
C ALA A 51 14.57 27.00 8.40
N LEU A 52 13.33 27.22 7.94
CA LEU A 52 12.23 26.27 8.10
C LEU A 52 12.42 24.98 7.30
N PHE A 53 13.18 25.01 6.21
CA PHE A 53 13.48 23.84 5.39
C PHE A 53 14.68 23.03 5.91
N PHE A 54 15.53 23.61 6.74
CA PHE A 54 16.72 22.92 7.23
C PHE A 54 16.41 21.61 8.00
N PRO A 55 15.44 21.57 8.94
CA PRO A 55 15.07 20.34 9.61
C PRO A 55 14.49 19.26 8.68
N THR A 56 13.78 19.65 7.61
CA THR A 56 13.19 18.68 6.66
C THR A 56 14.26 18.05 5.78
N LEU A 57 15.29 18.80 5.40
CA LEU A 57 16.46 18.25 4.69
C LEU A 57 17.22 17.24 5.55
N LEU A 58 17.45 17.55 6.83
CA LEU A 58 18.09 16.62 7.75
C LEU A 58 17.27 15.35 7.93
N ALA A 59 15.94 15.48 8.08
CA ALA A 59 15.04 14.34 8.17
C ALA A 59 15.06 13.47 6.90
N ALA A 60 15.03 14.07 5.71
CA ALA A 60 15.11 13.34 4.45
C ALA A 60 16.46 12.64 4.26
N SER A 61 17.56 13.33 4.57
CA SER A 61 18.91 12.77 4.48
C SER A 61 19.10 11.61 5.47
N PHE A 62 18.60 11.76 6.70
CA PHE A 62 18.61 10.69 7.69
C PHE A 62 17.76 9.48 7.27
N ALA A 63 16.56 9.71 6.72
CA ALA A 63 15.71 8.63 6.21
C ALA A 63 16.39 7.87 5.07
N GLN A 64 17.05 8.58 4.14
CA GLN A 64 17.82 7.96 3.06
C GLN A 64 19.01 7.14 3.59
N MET A 65 19.76 7.69 4.54
CA MET A 65 20.89 6.99 5.15
C MET A 65 20.43 5.76 5.92
N SER A 66 19.40 5.88 6.76
CA SER A 66 18.86 4.77 7.54
C SER A 66 18.25 3.67 6.66
N ALA A 67 17.56 4.04 5.57
CA ALA A 67 17.03 3.04 4.64
C ALA A 67 18.14 2.28 3.92
N ARG A 68 19.19 2.98 3.46
CA ARG A 68 20.38 2.32 2.88
C ARG A 68 21.04 1.39 3.89
N ASP A 69 21.24 1.86 5.11
CA ASP A 69 21.83 1.06 6.19
C ASP A 69 21.04 -0.23 6.44
N ARG A 70 19.72 -0.12 6.59
CA ARG A 70 18.80 -1.26 6.81
C ARG A 70 18.78 -2.25 5.65
N LEU A 71 18.85 -1.75 4.42
CA LEU A 71 18.78 -2.58 3.21
C LEU A 71 20.15 -3.15 2.80
N GLN A 72 21.26 -2.49 3.15
CA GLN A 72 22.61 -2.89 2.75
C GLN A 72 23.37 -3.67 3.84
N LEU A 73 23.14 -3.42 5.13
CA LEU A 73 23.93 -4.03 6.21
C LEU A 73 23.38 -5.35 6.75
N LYS A 74 22.14 -5.74 6.45
CA LYS A 74 21.59 -7.04 6.90
C LYS A 74 22.03 -8.19 5.98
N ILE A 75 23.35 -8.34 5.79
CA ILE A 75 24.00 -9.52 5.17
C ILE A 75 24.12 -10.63 6.24
N THR A 76 23.04 -10.93 6.96
CA THR A 76 23.09 -11.91 8.07
C THR A 76 22.66 -13.31 7.63
N SER A 77 22.14 -13.47 6.41
CA SER A 77 21.75 -14.78 5.89
C SER A 77 21.91 -14.82 4.36
N ASN A 78 23.15 -14.98 3.87
CA ASN A 78 23.55 -15.37 2.51
C ASN A 78 22.78 -14.80 1.28
N ARG A 79 21.99 -13.75 1.45
CA ARG A 79 21.10 -13.11 0.47
C ARG A 79 21.25 -11.62 0.64
N SER A 80 21.68 -10.93 -0.42
CA SER A 80 21.65 -9.48 -0.46
C SER A 80 20.20 -9.01 -0.58
N MET A 81 19.76 -8.18 0.36
CA MET A 81 18.41 -7.58 0.31
C MET A 81 18.22 -6.69 -0.93
N GLU A 82 19.32 -6.27 -1.59
CA GLU A 82 19.30 -5.52 -2.85
C GLU A 82 18.58 -6.24 -4.00
N SER A 83 18.52 -7.58 -3.95
CA SER A 83 17.80 -8.39 -4.94
C SER A 83 16.29 -8.42 -4.73
N TYR A 84 15.80 -7.87 -3.62
CA TYR A 84 14.38 -7.90 -3.29
C TYR A 84 13.60 -6.93 -4.21
N PRO A 85 12.46 -7.37 -4.80
CA PRO A 85 11.67 -6.53 -5.69
C PRO A 85 11.18 -5.25 -5.01
N GLY A 86 11.31 -4.11 -5.69
CA GLY A 86 10.84 -2.81 -5.20
C GLY A 86 11.84 -2.02 -4.33
N VAL A 87 13.01 -2.60 -3.98
CA VAL A 87 14.08 -1.88 -3.24
C VAL A 87 14.56 -0.65 -3.98
N GLU A 88 14.80 -0.78 -5.29
CA GLU A 88 15.25 0.33 -6.13
C GLU A 88 14.25 1.50 -6.11
N ARG A 89 12.95 1.20 -6.12
CA ARG A 89 11.89 2.21 -6.03
C ARG A 89 11.92 2.95 -4.69
N ILE A 90 12.12 2.25 -3.59
CA ILE A 90 12.26 2.86 -2.26
C ILE A 90 13.46 3.81 -2.26
N LEU A 91 14.62 3.33 -2.71
CA LEU A 91 15.85 4.12 -2.75
C LEU A 91 15.73 5.33 -3.68
N ASN A 92 15.12 5.17 -4.85
CA ASN A 92 14.87 6.26 -5.80
C ASN A 92 13.88 7.28 -5.23
N THR A 93 12.82 6.84 -4.55
CA THR A 93 11.84 7.74 -3.92
C THR A 93 12.48 8.58 -2.81
N LEU A 94 13.33 7.95 -1.98
CA LEU A 94 14.09 8.65 -0.94
C LEU A 94 15.13 9.60 -1.53
N HIS A 95 15.84 9.18 -2.57
CA HIS A 95 16.83 10.00 -3.26
C HIS A 95 16.18 11.23 -3.92
N GLU A 96 15.08 11.03 -4.64
CA GLU A 96 14.29 12.09 -5.26
C GLU A 96 13.80 13.10 -4.20
N ARG A 97 13.35 12.61 -3.05
CA ARG A 97 12.94 13.46 -1.93
C ARG A 97 14.10 14.32 -1.41
N THR A 98 15.26 13.71 -1.13
CA THR A 98 16.44 14.43 -0.66
C THR A 98 16.90 15.48 -1.68
N LEU A 99 16.86 15.14 -2.98
CA LEU A 99 17.23 16.06 -4.05
C LEU A 99 16.27 17.26 -4.09
N ARG A 100 14.96 17.03 -4.01
CA ARG A 100 13.96 18.11 -3.97
C ARG A 100 14.09 19.00 -2.74
N GLU A 101 14.37 18.43 -1.58
CA GLU A 101 14.65 19.19 -0.34
C GLU A 101 15.90 20.08 -0.49
N ARG A 102 16.96 19.56 -1.11
CA ARG A 102 18.18 20.34 -1.41
C ARG A 102 17.90 21.47 -2.40
N THR A 103 17.21 21.18 -3.50
CA THR A 103 16.83 22.18 -4.50
C THR A 103 16.01 23.29 -3.85
N ARG A 104 15.05 22.94 -2.99
CA ARG A 104 14.20 23.90 -2.29
C ARG A 104 14.99 24.86 -1.39
N ILE A 105 15.95 24.36 -0.61
CA ILE A 105 16.82 25.19 0.23
C ILE A 105 17.74 26.07 -0.61
N LEU A 106 18.37 25.50 -1.64
CA LEU A 106 19.26 26.25 -2.53
C LEU A 106 18.52 27.39 -3.23
N CYS A 107 17.32 27.14 -3.74
CA CYS A 107 16.49 28.19 -4.35
C CYS A 107 16.13 29.29 -3.36
N ALA A 108 15.77 28.95 -2.12
CA ALA A 108 15.45 29.95 -1.10
C ALA A 108 16.69 30.78 -0.70
N ALA A 109 17.85 30.14 -0.52
CA ALA A 109 19.10 30.82 -0.18
C ALA A 109 19.60 31.73 -1.31
N LEU A 110 19.54 31.25 -2.56
CA LEU A 110 19.92 32.04 -3.73
C LEU A 110 18.95 33.22 -3.98
N ALA A 111 17.65 33.05 -3.72
CA ALA A 111 16.68 34.14 -3.80
C ALA A 111 16.95 35.21 -2.73
N ALA A 112 17.28 34.80 -1.50
CA ALA A 112 17.70 35.73 -0.44
C ALA A 112 18.97 36.50 -0.84
N GLY A 113 19.97 35.81 -1.42
CA GLY A 113 21.20 36.43 -1.92
C GLY A 113 20.96 37.40 -3.08
N ALA A 114 20.07 37.05 -4.01
CA ALA A 114 19.70 37.90 -5.13
C ALA A 114 19.05 39.20 -4.65
N LEU A 115 18.10 39.11 -3.71
CA LEU A 115 17.47 40.29 -3.11
C LEU A 115 18.48 41.13 -2.32
N ASN A 116 19.28 40.50 -1.47
CA ASN A 116 20.28 41.22 -0.68
C ASN A 116 21.31 41.96 -1.56
N SER A 117 21.59 41.45 -2.76
CA SER A 117 22.48 42.10 -3.72
C SER A 117 21.88 43.38 -4.30
N VAL A 118 20.55 43.49 -4.42
CA VAL A 118 19.89 44.72 -4.91
C VAL A 118 20.12 45.89 -3.96
N ASP A 119 20.15 45.63 -2.65
CA ASP A 119 20.34 46.65 -1.60
C ASP A 119 21.83 47.01 -1.40
N ASN A 120 22.72 46.02 -1.46
CA ASN A 120 24.14 46.20 -1.13
C ASN A 120 25.02 46.66 -2.29
N PHE A 121 24.64 46.38 -3.53
CA PHE A 121 25.34 46.88 -4.70
C PHE A 121 24.53 48.04 -5.26
N GLU A 122 25.17 49.15 -5.67
CA GLU A 122 24.54 50.25 -6.41
C GLU A 122 24.07 49.75 -7.78
N THR A 123 23.00 48.97 -7.73
CA THR A 123 22.52 48.13 -8.81
C THR A 123 21.68 49.02 -9.69
N GLY A 124 22.21 49.45 -10.84
CA GLY A 124 21.40 50.22 -11.80
C GLY A 124 20.10 49.48 -12.16
N ASN A 125 19.07 50.22 -12.62
CA ASN A 125 17.70 49.70 -12.82
C ASN A 125 17.62 48.38 -13.62
N ILE A 126 18.52 48.18 -14.59
CA ILE A 126 18.59 46.97 -15.42
C ILE A 126 19.00 45.75 -14.58
N LEU A 127 20.05 45.87 -13.77
CA LEU A 127 20.58 44.77 -12.97
C LEU A 127 19.61 44.44 -11.81
N ALA A 128 18.95 45.44 -11.23
CA ALA A 128 17.93 45.25 -10.20
C ALA A 128 16.73 44.46 -10.75
N SER A 129 16.25 44.81 -11.95
CA SER A 129 15.15 44.10 -12.63
C SER A 129 15.50 42.63 -12.90
N ILE A 130 16.74 42.33 -13.30
CA ILE A 130 17.22 40.95 -13.51
C ILE A 130 17.24 40.17 -12.20
N LEU A 131 17.72 40.78 -11.11
CA LEU A 131 17.79 40.16 -9.79
C LEU A 131 16.40 39.87 -9.21
N TYR A 132 15.44 40.77 -9.39
CA TYR A 132 14.03 40.51 -9.02
C TYR A 132 13.44 39.37 -9.85
N GLY A 133 13.68 39.36 -11.18
CA GLY A 133 13.24 38.26 -12.05
C GLY A 133 13.81 36.90 -11.62
N LEU A 134 15.09 36.87 -11.26
CA LEU A 134 15.76 35.68 -10.74
C LEU A 134 15.15 35.22 -9.41
N ALA A 135 14.88 36.15 -8.48
CA ALA A 135 14.26 35.84 -7.19
C ALA A 135 12.84 35.27 -7.35
N ILE A 136 12.03 35.82 -8.27
CA ILE A 136 10.69 35.28 -8.58
C ILE A 136 10.77 33.88 -9.18
N PHE A 137 11.71 33.66 -10.12
CA PHE A 137 11.91 32.35 -10.74
C PHE A 137 12.31 31.28 -9.71
N LEU A 138 13.32 31.58 -8.88
CA LEU A 138 13.78 30.69 -7.81
C LEU A 138 12.70 30.45 -6.75
N GLY A 139 11.95 31.49 -6.38
CA GLY A 139 10.79 31.39 -5.49
C GLY A 139 9.73 30.44 -6.05
N SER A 140 9.43 30.54 -7.35
CA SER A 140 8.43 29.69 -8.02
C SER A 140 8.83 28.21 -7.99
N ILE A 141 10.10 27.91 -8.25
CA ILE A 141 10.66 26.55 -8.11
C ILE A 141 10.53 26.05 -6.66
N SER A 142 10.77 26.91 -5.67
CA SER A 142 10.63 26.56 -4.25
C SER A 142 9.17 26.25 -3.86
N ILE A 143 8.18 27.00 -4.37
CA ILE A 143 6.76 26.70 -4.14
C ILE A 143 6.37 25.36 -4.77
N ILE A 144 6.75 25.12 -6.03
CA ILE A 144 6.40 23.87 -6.74
C ILE A 144 6.97 22.66 -5.98
N ASN A 145 8.24 22.74 -5.57
CA ASN A 145 8.85 21.67 -4.78
C ASN A 145 8.18 21.50 -3.42
N SER A 146 7.78 22.59 -2.76
CA SER A 146 7.04 22.52 -1.49
C SER A 146 5.68 21.84 -1.66
N LEU A 147 4.93 22.16 -2.70
CA LEU A 147 3.65 21.51 -3.02
C LEU A 147 3.82 20.01 -3.25
N GLN A 148 4.87 19.60 -3.97
CA GLN A 148 5.13 18.20 -4.29
C GLN A 148 5.63 17.40 -3.07
N LEU A 149 6.53 17.98 -2.27
CA LEU A 149 7.08 17.35 -1.06
C LEU A 149 6.01 17.16 0.02
N GLU A 150 5.16 18.17 0.23
CA GLU A 150 4.13 18.13 1.27
C GLU A 150 2.99 17.15 0.93
N ARG A 151 2.79 16.80 -0.36
CA ARG A 151 1.84 15.77 -0.77
C ARG A 151 2.31 14.35 -0.45
N ARG A 152 3.62 14.11 -0.32
CA ARG A 152 4.16 12.76 -0.08
C ARG A 152 4.26 12.45 1.42
N ILE A 153 4.03 11.20 1.77
CA ILE A 153 4.02 10.74 3.15
C ILE A 153 5.46 10.60 3.68
N PRO A 154 5.79 11.13 4.86
CA PRO A 154 7.06 10.87 5.52
C PRO A 154 7.12 9.47 6.14
N MET A 155 8.33 8.90 6.16
CA MET A 155 8.69 7.73 6.94
C MET A 155 8.53 8.07 8.43
N THR A 156 7.35 7.79 8.97
CA THR A 156 6.93 8.20 10.32
C THR A 156 6.54 7.05 11.22
N ASP A 157 6.33 5.85 10.65
CA ASP A 157 6.03 4.65 11.41
C ASP A 157 7.32 4.09 12.04
N GLU A 158 7.23 3.73 13.32
CA GLU A 158 8.32 3.11 14.08
C GLU A 158 8.40 1.61 13.82
N ASP A 159 7.24 0.96 13.65
CA ASP A 159 7.13 -0.50 13.47
C ASP A 159 7.52 -0.88 12.03
N PHE A 160 7.04 -0.11 11.04
CA PHE A 160 7.19 -0.40 9.60
C PHE A 160 7.57 0.85 8.78
N PRO A 161 8.82 1.35 8.90
CA PRO A 161 9.22 2.61 8.25
C PRO A 161 9.16 2.56 6.72
N LEU A 162 9.56 1.43 6.11
CA LEU A 162 9.69 1.31 4.65
C LEU A 162 8.40 0.91 3.95
N LEU A 163 7.42 0.37 4.68
CA LEU A 163 6.18 -0.20 4.13
C LEU A 163 5.41 0.80 3.25
N SER A 164 5.27 2.05 3.71
CA SER A 164 4.58 3.10 2.95
C SER A 164 5.26 3.52 1.64
N MET A 165 6.55 3.20 1.48
CA MET A 165 7.34 3.54 0.30
C MET A 165 7.51 2.35 -0.64
N HIS A 166 7.21 1.15 -0.17
CA HIS A 166 7.24 -0.06 -0.97
C HIS A 166 6.02 -0.10 -1.89
N ALA A 167 6.23 -0.57 -3.11
CA ALA A 167 5.17 -0.95 -4.02
C ALA A 167 5.52 -2.32 -4.56
N PRO A 168 4.64 -3.32 -4.43
CA PRO A 168 4.91 -4.67 -4.90
C PRO A 168 4.95 -4.70 -6.42
N THR A 169 5.89 -5.46 -6.98
CA THR A 169 6.07 -5.58 -8.43
C THR A 169 6.00 -7.00 -8.96
N LEU A 170 6.07 -8.01 -8.08
CA LEU A 170 6.07 -9.42 -8.45
C LEU A 170 5.20 -10.22 -7.50
N HIS A 171 4.39 -11.11 -8.07
CA HIS A 171 3.59 -12.08 -7.33
C HIS A 171 3.44 -13.36 -8.16
N GLN A 172 3.10 -14.45 -7.49
CA GLN A 172 2.74 -15.70 -8.17
C GLN A 172 1.32 -15.60 -8.72
N SER A 173 1.07 -16.25 -9.85
CA SER A 173 -0.27 -16.27 -10.46
C SER A 173 -1.27 -17.15 -9.70
N THR A 174 -0.79 -18.14 -8.94
CA THR A 174 -1.61 -19.02 -8.10
C THR A 174 -1.26 -18.80 -6.63
N LEU A 175 -2.26 -18.49 -5.80
CA LEU A 175 -2.10 -18.33 -4.36
C LEU A 175 -2.29 -19.69 -3.67
N LYS A 176 -1.33 -20.08 -2.84
CA LYS A 176 -1.42 -21.29 -2.01
C LYS A 176 -2.12 -20.99 -0.70
N ARG A 177 -1.75 -19.89 -0.05
CA ARG A 177 -2.39 -19.36 1.16
C ARG A 177 -2.86 -17.95 0.86
N VAL A 178 -4.16 -17.80 0.64
CA VAL A 178 -4.74 -16.63 -0.03
C VAL A 178 -4.38 -15.33 0.69
N LEU A 179 -4.53 -15.27 2.01
CA LEU A 179 -4.22 -14.06 2.77
C LEU A 179 -2.73 -13.90 3.00
N SER A 180 -2.04 -14.95 3.40
CA SER A 180 -0.60 -14.90 3.72
C SER A 180 0.24 -14.52 2.50
N ASP A 181 0.00 -15.14 1.34
CA ASP A 181 0.77 -14.87 0.12
C ASP A 181 0.58 -13.43 -0.34
N VAL A 182 -0.62 -12.88 -0.18
CA VAL A 182 -0.96 -11.51 -0.57
C VAL A 182 -0.41 -10.52 0.45
N VAL A 183 -0.43 -10.82 1.74
CA VAL A 183 0.24 -10.00 2.76
C VAL A 183 1.74 -9.94 2.47
N VAL A 184 2.40 -11.09 2.33
CA VAL A 184 3.85 -11.19 2.07
C VAL A 184 4.24 -10.45 0.79
N ALA A 185 3.45 -10.55 -0.28
CA ALA A 185 3.71 -9.83 -1.51
C ALA A 185 3.76 -8.30 -1.33
N HIS A 186 3.06 -7.76 -0.32
CA HIS A 186 2.95 -6.33 -0.02
C HIS A 186 3.83 -5.88 1.16
N LEU A 187 4.67 -6.75 1.70
CA LEU A 187 5.63 -6.38 2.73
C LEU A 187 6.86 -5.73 2.10
N ASP A 188 7.39 -4.72 2.78
CA ASP A 188 8.72 -4.22 2.45
C ASP A 188 9.79 -5.27 2.78
N PRO A 189 10.98 -5.20 2.16
CA PRO A 189 12.01 -6.24 2.30
C PRO A 189 12.42 -6.52 3.76
N GLU A 190 12.47 -5.49 4.61
CA GLU A 190 12.84 -5.66 6.02
C GLU A 190 11.75 -6.39 6.79
N THR A 191 10.50 -6.03 6.54
CA THR A 191 9.35 -6.70 7.17
C THR A 191 9.13 -8.10 6.64
N ALA A 192 9.36 -8.35 5.35
CA ALA A 192 9.30 -9.68 4.76
C ALA A 192 10.36 -10.61 5.36
N ALA A 193 11.60 -10.16 5.52
CA ALA A 193 12.62 -10.95 6.19
C ALA A 193 12.26 -11.25 7.65
N ALA A 194 11.72 -10.26 8.37
CA ALA A 194 11.26 -10.48 9.74
C ALA A 194 10.04 -11.43 9.82
N TRP A 195 9.17 -11.42 8.81
CA TRP A 195 8.03 -12.34 8.71
C TRP A 195 8.52 -13.79 8.55
N ASP A 196 9.54 -14.03 7.73
CA ASP A 196 10.16 -15.34 7.58
C ASP A 196 10.79 -15.81 8.90
N ASP A 197 11.55 -14.94 9.58
CA ASP A 197 12.13 -15.23 10.90
C ASP A 197 11.02 -15.58 11.92
N TRP A 198 9.91 -14.82 11.91
CA TRP A 198 8.77 -15.05 12.78
C TRP A 198 8.06 -16.38 12.51
N LEU A 199 7.91 -16.78 11.24
CA LEU A 199 7.35 -18.08 10.88
C LEU A 199 8.18 -19.25 11.43
N ILE A 200 9.51 -19.12 11.42
CA ILE A 200 10.43 -20.11 11.99
C ILE A 200 10.27 -20.16 13.53
N GLU A 201 10.20 -18.99 14.19
CA GLU A 201 9.98 -18.94 15.65
C GLU A 201 8.64 -19.53 16.09
N LEU A 202 7.65 -19.55 15.19
CA LEU A 202 6.34 -20.12 15.47
C LEU A 202 6.30 -21.65 15.42
N GLU A 203 7.30 -22.33 14.84
CA GLU A 203 7.34 -23.81 14.72
C GLU A 203 7.09 -24.50 16.08
N ASP A 204 7.71 -24.01 17.15
CA ASP A 204 7.55 -24.56 18.50
C ASP A 204 6.37 -23.97 19.29
N LYS A 205 5.75 -22.89 18.77
CA LYS A 205 4.67 -22.14 19.44
C LYS A 205 3.28 -22.44 18.87
N VAL A 206 3.19 -23.27 17.84
CA VAL A 206 1.94 -23.70 17.20
C VAL A 206 1.49 -25.06 17.75
N ARG A 207 0.19 -25.35 17.71
CA ARG A 207 -0.35 -26.64 18.19
C ARG A 207 0.10 -27.81 17.30
N SER A 208 0.17 -29.02 17.87
CA SER A 208 0.76 -30.21 17.23
C SER A 208 0.10 -30.67 15.93
N ASN A 209 -1.13 -30.23 15.65
CA ASN A 209 -1.89 -30.56 14.44
C ASN A 209 -1.91 -29.41 13.40
N GLN A 210 -1.10 -28.38 13.59
CA GLN A 210 -1.07 -27.18 12.75
C GLN A 210 0.36 -26.91 12.25
N THR A 211 0.48 -26.32 11.07
CA THR A 211 1.75 -25.73 10.60
C THR A 211 1.73 -24.21 10.87
N PRO A 212 2.89 -23.53 11.00
CA PRO A 212 2.98 -22.11 11.35
C PRO A 212 2.11 -21.16 10.52
N GLU A 213 2.54 -20.72 9.35
CA GLU A 213 1.83 -20.95 8.12
C GLU A 213 0.29 -21.14 8.10
N SER A 214 -0.23 -22.33 8.40
CA SER A 214 -1.69 -22.58 8.45
C SER A 214 -2.34 -21.86 9.64
N ALA A 215 -1.65 -21.81 10.77
CA ALA A 215 -2.08 -21.04 11.94
C ALA A 215 -2.07 -19.52 11.65
N VAL A 216 -1.10 -19.03 10.88
CA VAL A 216 -1.02 -17.64 10.44
C VAL A 216 -2.14 -17.32 9.44
N GLU A 217 -2.41 -18.20 8.47
CA GLU A 217 -3.54 -18.02 7.56
C GLU A 217 -4.88 -17.94 8.33
N HIS A 218 -5.07 -18.81 9.32
CA HIS A 218 -6.23 -18.76 10.22
C HIS A 218 -6.28 -17.46 11.03
N LEU A 219 -5.14 -16.99 11.55
CA LEU A 219 -5.05 -15.72 12.28
C LEU A 219 -5.45 -14.53 11.41
N LEU A 220 -4.93 -14.45 10.17
CA LEU A 220 -5.26 -13.37 9.24
C LEU A 220 -6.75 -13.36 8.88
N ARG A 221 -7.35 -14.54 8.76
CA ARG A 221 -8.80 -14.71 8.55
C ARG A 221 -9.62 -14.22 9.74
N VAL A 222 -9.24 -14.60 10.96
CA VAL A 222 -9.89 -14.14 12.20
C VAL A 222 -9.75 -12.61 12.34
N LEU A 223 -8.59 -12.06 12.00
CA LEU A 223 -8.35 -10.61 11.96
C LEU A 223 -9.25 -9.90 10.94
N HIS A 224 -9.45 -10.49 9.76
CA HIS A 224 -10.36 -9.96 8.75
C HIS A 224 -11.83 -9.96 9.23
N LEU A 225 -12.29 -11.05 9.84
CA LEU A 225 -13.63 -11.13 10.42
C LEU A 225 -13.84 -10.14 11.57
N ASN A 226 -12.80 -9.92 12.39
CA ASN A 226 -12.81 -8.89 13.43
C ASN A 226 -12.87 -7.48 12.83
N HIS A 227 -12.17 -7.23 11.72
CA HIS A 227 -12.24 -5.96 11.00
C HIS A 227 -13.66 -5.67 10.45
N LEU A 228 -14.37 -6.70 9.99
CA LEU A 228 -15.76 -6.60 9.54
C LEU A 228 -16.77 -6.44 10.70
N GLY A 229 -16.32 -6.53 11.95
CA GLY A 229 -17.18 -6.43 13.13
C GLY A 229 -18.00 -7.69 13.42
N LEU A 230 -17.68 -8.82 12.78
CA LEU A 230 -18.36 -10.10 13.03
C LEU A 230 -17.81 -10.83 14.26
N LEU A 231 -16.57 -10.52 14.66
CA LEU A 231 -15.92 -11.05 15.85
C LEU A 231 -15.50 -9.89 16.75
N ASP A 232 -15.80 -10.00 18.04
CA ASP A 232 -15.24 -9.12 19.05
C ASP A 232 -13.78 -9.50 19.38
N ASN A 233 -13.11 -8.67 20.20
CA ASN A 233 -11.71 -8.90 20.57
C ASN A 233 -11.52 -10.18 21.38
N ASP A 234 -12.47 -10.49 22.28
CA ASP A 234 -12.40 -11.68 23.12
C ASP A 234 -12.47 -12.96 22.28
N ARG A 235 -13.35 -12.96 21.28
CA ARG A 235 -13.48 -14.08 20.35
C ARG A 235 -12.32 -14.17 19.38
N LEU A 236 -11.74 -13.06 18.95
CA LEU A 236 -10.50 -13.08 18.18
C LEU A 236 -9.37 -13.79 18.95
N VAL A 237 -9.24 -13.51 20.25
CA VAL A 237 -8.25 -14.19 21.11
C VAL A 237 -8.61 -15.67 21.31
N SER A 238 -9.89 -16.00 21.51
CA SER A 238 -10.31 -17.41 21.65
C SER A 238 -10.05 -18.23 20.38
N GLU A 239 -10.35 -17.68 19.20
CA GLU A 239 -10.10 -18.32 17.92
C GLU A 239 -8.59 -18.47 17.64
N SER A 240 -7.78 -17.49 18.04
CA SER A 240 -6.32 -17.59 17.95
C SER A 240 -5.76 -18.71 18.84
N LYS A 241 -6.30 -18.88 20.04
CA LYS A 241 -5.92 -19.96 20.98
C LYS A 241 -6.22 -21.35 20.43
N ARG A 242 -7.07 -21.51 19.41
CA ARG A 242 -7.34 -22.80 18.75
C ARG A 242 -6.17 -23.29 17.90
N VAL A 243 -5.30 -22.39 17.43
CA VAL A 243 -4.17 -22.75 16.55
C VAL A 243 -2.80 -22.52 17.20
N PHE A 244 -2.69 -21.55 18.11
CA PHE A 244 -1.45 -21.25 18.83
C PHE A 244 -1.42 -21.82 20.26
N ARG A 245 -0.22 -22.06 20.77
CA ARG A 245 0.06 -22.32 22.20
C ARG A 245 0.08 -20.99 22.97
N VAL A 246 0.04 -21.07 24.29
CA VAL A 246 0.02 -19.90 25.20
C VAL A 246 1.18 -18.94 24.92
N ALA A 247 2.39 -19.45 24.71
CA ALA A 247 3.57 -18.62 24.42
C ALA A 247 3.38 -17.69 23.20
N ALA A 248 2.83 -18.20 22.08
CA ALA A 248 2.55 -17.36 20.91
C ALA A 248 1.41 -16.36 21.18
N ILE A 249 0.42 -16.71 21.99
CA ILE A 249 -0.66 -15.79 22.35
C ILE A 249 -0.14 -14.64 23.22
N ASP A 250 0.78 -14.93 24.13
CA ASP A 250 1.43 -13.90 24.95
C ASP A 250 2.26 -12.94 24.06
N ASP A 251 2.99 -13.47 23.08
CA ASP A 251 3.72 -12.66 22.09
C ASP A 251 2.76 -11.81 21.23
N LEU A 252 1.63 -12.37 20.82
CA LEU A 252 0.61 -11.66 20.01
C LEU A 252 -0.08 -10.53 20.79
N ASN A 253 -0.22 -10.68 22.10
CA ASN A 253 -0.77 -9.65 22.99
C ASN A 253 0.27 -8.60 23.42
N ASN A 254 1.56 -8.89 23.23
CA ASN A 254 2.63 -7.98 23.62
C ASN A 254 2.86 -6.88 22.57
N ASP A 255 2.56 -5.63 22.94
CA ASP A 255 2.75 -4.45 22.08
C ASP A 255 4.21 -4.16 21.68
N GLN A 256 5.19 -4.79 22.35
CA GLN A 256 6.61 -4.71 22.01
C GLN A 256 7.03 -5.73 20.94
N SER A 257 6.20 -6.75 20.70
CA SER A 257 6.44 -7.72 19.64
C SER A 257 6.19 -7.09 18.27
N LYS A 258 7.09 -7.37 17.31
CA LYS A 258 6.97 -6.84 15.94
C LYS A 258 5.69 -7.31 15.25
N PHE A 259 5.28 -8.56 15.50
CA PHE A 259 4.03 -9.15 14.99
C PHE A 259 3.07 -9.42 16.16
N CYS A 260 2.41 -8.37 16.62
CA CYS A 260 1.31 -8.41 17.59
C CYS A 260 -0.03 -8.16 16.89
N TYR A 261 -1.15 -8.35 17.58
CA TYR A 261 -2.48 -8.10 16.99
C TYR A 261 -2.62 -6.69 16.41
N ARG A 262 -2.04 -5.68 17.07
CA ARG A 262 -2.04 -4.29 16.60
C ARG A 262 -1.31 -4.15 15.26
N THR A 263 -0.09 -4.67 15.15
CA THR A 263 0.71 -4.54 13.93
C THR A 263 0.16 -5.40 12.80
N LEU A 264 -0.32 -6.61 13.10
CA LEU A 264 -0.99 -7.47 12.11
C LEU A 264 -2.27 -6.84 11.55
N ARG A 265 -3.08 -6.16 12.38
CA ARG A 265 -4.23 -5.37 11.89
C ARG A 265 -3.80 -4.26 10.93
N ARG A 266 -2.70 -3.56 11.23
CA ARG A 266 -2.15 -2.52 10.35
C ARG A 266 -1.66 -3.11 9.02
N LEU A 267 -0.96 -4.24 9.04
CA LEU A 267 -0.52 -4.95 7.84
C LEU A 267 -1.72 -5.37 6.98
N MET A 268 -2.75 -5.96 7.59
CA MET A 268 -3.98 -6.33 6.90
C MET A 268 -4.68 -5.13 6.25
N ALA A 269 -4.76 -4.00 6.96
CA ALA A 269 -5.35 -2.78 6.42
C ALA A 269 -4.52 -2.19 5.26
N HIS A 270 -3.19 -2.24 5.37
CA HIS A 270 -2.27 -1.86 4.30
C HIS A 270 -2.50 -2.74 3.06
N THR A 271 -2.48 -4.05 3.22
CA THR A 271 -2.71 -5.02 2.13
C THR A 271 -4.10 -4.85 1.51
N ARG A 272 -5.13 -4.56 2.31
CA ARG A 272 -6.49 -4.30 1.81
C ARG A 272 -6.60 -3.04 0.96
N ALA A 273 -5.87 -1.98 1.31
CA ALA A 273 -5.81 -0.78 0.50
C ALA A 273 -5.10 -1.02 -0.84
N TRP A 274 -4.09 -1.90 -0.87
CA TRP A 274 -3.42 -2.27 -2.11
C TRP A 274 -4.24 -3.20 -3.01
N GLN A 275 -4.87 -4.22 -2.42
CA GLN A 275 -5.61 -5.27 -3.15
C GLN A 275 -7.07 -5.38 -2.70
N PRO A 276 -7.88 -4.32 -2.91
CA PRO A 276 -9.28 -4.34 -2.48
C PRO A 276 -10.10 -5.44 -3.18
N GLY A 277 -9.73 -5.83 -4.40
CA GLY A 277 -10.49 -6.83 -5.18
C GLY A 277 -10.52 -8.21 -4.53
N LEU A 278 -9.40 -8.66 -3.95
CA LEU A 278 -9.37 -9.91 -3.21
C LEU A 278 -10.27 -9.86 -1.97
N PHE A 279 -10.20 -8.79 -1.20
CA PHE A 279 -11.04 -8.65 0.00
C PHE A 279 -12.51 -8.54 -0.37
N ARG A 280 -12.87 -7.90 -1.49
CA ARG A 280 -14.25 -7.92 -2.03
C ARG A 280 -14.71 -9.35 -2.36
N LEU A 281 -13.85 -10.21 -2.91
CA LEU A 281 -14.18 -11.62 -3.14
C LEU A 281 -14.41 -12.39 -1.85
N ILE A 282 -13.55 -12.17 -0.84
CA ILE A 282 -13.69 -12.80 0.47
C ILE A 282 -14.97 -12.34 1.16
N ASP A 283 -15.27 -11.04 1.12
CA ASP A 283 -16.49 -10.46 1.69
C ASP A 283 -17.75 -11.03 1.00
N ARG A 284 -17.74 -11.20 -0.34
CA ARG A 284 -18.83 -11.86 -1.07
C ARG A 284 -18.96 -13.35 -0.73
N LEU A 285 -17.83 -14.04 -0.54
CA LEU A 285 -17.82 -15.44 -0.13
C LEU A 285 -18.39 -15.63 1.28
N GLU A 286 -18.02 -14.74 2.20
CA GLU A 286 -18.56 -14.71 3.55
C GLU A 286 -20.06 -14.45 3.56
N ASP A 287 -20.53 -13.41 2.87
CA ASP A 287 -21.95 -13.10 2.76
C ASP A 287 -22.74 -14.27 2.15
N ALA A 288 -22.17 -14.91 1.14
CA ALA A 288 -22.74 -16.12 0.54
C ALA A 288 -22.80 -17.29 1.53
N ALA A 289 -21.78 -17.47 2.38
CA ALA A 289 -21.76 -18.52 3.40
C ALA A 289 -22.78 -18.27 4.51
N LEU A 290 -22.92 -17.02 4.97
CA LEU A 290 -23.89 -16.61 6.00
C LEU A 290 -25.34 -16.72 5.52
N ARG A 291 -25.62 -16.37 4.26
CA ARG A 291 -26.97 -16.44 3.69
C ARG A 291 -27.31 -17.81 3.09
N GLY A 292 -26.30 -18.66 2.89
CA GLY A 292 -26.46 -19.94 2.20
C GLY A 292 -26.84 -19.77 0.73
N HIS A 293 -26.06 -18.98 0.00
CA HIS A 293 -26.32 -18.73 -1.42
C HIS A 293 -26.28 -20.04 -2.25
N SER A 294 -27.16 -20.18 -3.24
CA SER A 294 -27.29 -21.41 -4.06
C SER A 294 -25.99 -21.78 -4.77
N SER A 295 -25.17 -20.79 -5.14
CA SER A 295 -23.83 -21.01 -5.71
C SER A 295 -22.88 -21.80 -4.81
N LEU A 296 -23.08 -21.81 -3.49
CA LEU A 296 -22.31 -22.63 -2.54
C LEU A 296 -23.03 -23.94 -2.20
N ILE A 297 -24.36 -23.94 -2.08
CA ILE A 297 -25.11 -25.09 -1.54
C ILE A 297 -25.56 -26.08 -2.62
N GLU A 298 -25.80 -25.61 -3.84
CA GLU A 298 -26.41 -26.43 -4.90
C GLU A 298 -25.43 -26.76 -6.02
N ASN A 299 -24.56 -25.81 -6.40
CA ASN A 299 -23.72 -25.96 -7.59
C ASN A 299 -22.43 -26.77 -7.32
N PRO A 300 -22.07 -27.70 -8.22
CA PRO A 300 -20.83 -28.48 -8.11
C PRO A 300 -19.56 -27.65 -8.40
N TRP A 301 -19.71 -26.49 -9.04
CA TRP A 301 -18.63 -25.57 -9.37
C TRP A 301 -19.05 -24.15 -9.02
N ARG A 302 -18.16 -23.41 -8.38
CA ARG A 302 -18.32 -21.97 -8.16
C ARG A 302 -17.13 -21.23 -8.72
N LEU A 303 -17.40 -20.26 -9.60
CA LEU A 303 -16.46 -19.28 -10.10
C LEU A 303 -16.93 -17.90 -9.63
N ASP A 304 -16.06 -17.15 -8.99
CA ASP A 304 -16.25 -15.75 -8.63
C ASP A 304 -14.98 -14.99 -9.00
N LEU A 305 -15.09 -13.73 -9.39
CA LEU A 305 -13.95 -12.94 -9.82
C LEU A 305 -14.14 -11.45 -9.56
N ASP A 306 -13.05 -10.73 -9.43
CA ASP A 306 -13.08 -9.31 -9.17
C ASP A 306 -11.92 -8.60 -9.87
N ILE A 307 -12.23 -7.45 -10.46
CA ILE A 307 -11.26 -6.52 -11.03
C ILE A 307 -11.61 -5.11 -10.53
N PRO A 308 -10.63 -4.25 -10.24
CA PRO A 308 -10.88 -2.84 -10.00
C PRO A 308 -11.79 -2.22 -11.07
N PRO A 309 -12.91 -1.56 -10.70
CA PRO A 309 -13.80 -0.93 -11.68
C PRO A 309 -13.11 0.20 -12.45
N ARG A 310 -12.02 0.74 -11.90
CA ARG A 310 -11.18 1.76 -12.52
C ARG A 310 -9.72 1.41 -12.37
N CYS A 311 -9.03 1.22 -13.50
CA CYS A 311 -7.59 0.97 -13.52
C CYS A 311 -6.86 2.26 -13.90
N SER A 312 -5.92 2.70 -13.05
CA SER A 312 -5.05 3.83 -13.38
C SER A 312 -3.81 3.35 -14.12
N GLN A 313 -3.23 4.18 -14.98
CA GLN A 313 -1.95 3.89 -15.64
C GLN A 313 -1.96 2.61 -16.51
N GLY A 314 -3.16 2.13 -16.88
CA GLY A 314 -3.30 0.92 -17.68
C GLY A 314 -2.87 -0.35 -16.95
N GLN A 315 -2.97 -0.43 -15.62
CA GLN A 315 -2.67 -1.67 -14.88
C GLN A 315 -3.84 -2.04 -13.97
N GLY A 316 -4.17 -3.32 -13.90
CA GLY A 316 -5.23 -3.86 -13.05
C GLY A 316 -4.93 -5.27 -12.57
N ASP A 317 -5.36 -5.58 -11.36
CA ASP A 317 -5.22 -6.90 -10.76
C ASP A 317 -6.56 -7.65 -10.88
N LEU A 318 -6.58 -8.74 -11.64
CA LEU A 318 -7.72 -9.64 -11.73
C LEU A 318 -7.54 -10.78 -10.72
N PHE A 319 -8.50 -10.90 -9.80
CA PHE A 319 -8.60 -12.04 -8.91
C PHE A 319 -9.70 -12.99 -9.39
N VAL A 320 -9.40 -14.28 -9.42
CA VAL A 320 -10.37 -15.33 -9.78
C VAL A 320 -10.34 -16.39 -8.68
N MET A 321 -11.50 -16.70 -8.11
CA MET A 321 -11.64 -17.68 -7.03
C MET A 321 -12.56 -18.82 -7.48
N ILE A 322 -12.03 -20.04 -7.47
CA ILE A 322 -12.69 -21.24 -7.98
C ILE A 322 -12.84 -22.26 -6.84
N HIS A 323 -14.04 -22.84 -6.72
CA HIS A 323 -14.31 -23.95 -5.81
C HIS A 323 -14.80 -25.17 -6.59
N ASN A 324 -14.20 -26.32 -6.30
CA ASN A 324 -14.63 -27.62 -6.80
C ASN A 324 -15.45 -28.36 -5.73
N HIS A 325 -16.78 -28.30 -5.84
CA HIS A 325 -17.73 -29.02 -4.98
C HIS A 325 -18.18 -30.38 -5.57
N SER A 326 -17.65 -30.76 -6.74
CA SER A 326 -18.06 -31.97 -7.47
C SER A 326 -17.67 -33.29 -6.79
N ARG A 327 -16.88 -33.23 -5.71
CA ARG A 327 -16.30 -34.38 -4.97
C ARG A 327 -15.39 -35.28 -5.80
N LYS A 328 -14.97 -34.82 -6.99
CA LYS A 328 -14.05 -35.54 -7.87
C LYS A 328 -12.90 -34.63 -8.27
N ASP A 329 -11.69 -35.15 -8.20
CA ASP A 329 -10.54 -34.45 -8.74
C ASP A 329 -10.73 -34.30 -10.26
N SER A 330 -10.59 -33.07 -10.73
CA SER A 330 -10.92 -32.69 -12.10
C SER A 330 -9.94 -31.63 -12.56
N GLN A 331 -9.32 -31.87 -13.71
CA GLN A 331 -8.52 -30.86 -14.39
C GLN A 331 -9.48 -29.91 -15.12
N ILE A 332 -9.27 -28.61 -14.94
CA ILE A 332 -10.04 -27.56 -15.58
C ILE A 332 -9.12 -26.68 -16.42
N GLU A 333 -9.71 -25.97 -17.37
CA GLU A 333 -9.04 -24.89 -18.10
C GLU A 333 -9.72 -23.55 -17.76
N VAL A 334 -8.93 -22.55 -17.41
CA VAL A 334 -9.41 -21.18 -17.18
C VAL A 334 -8.92 -20.32 -18.33
N ASP A 335 -9.84 -19.83 -19.15
CA ASP A 335 -9.51 -18.88 -20.22
C ASP A 335 -9.77 -17.46 -19.72
N ILE A 336 -8.79 -16.59 -19.89
CA ILE A 336 -8.86 -15.17 -19.58
C ILE A 336 -8.67 -14.41 -20.89
N ILE A 337 -9.64 -13.58 -21.23
CA ILE A 337 -9.67 -12.80 -22.46
C ILE A 337 -9.81 -11.33 -22.07
N ALA A 338 -8.76 -10.54 -22.30
CA ALA A 338 -8.75 -9.11 -21.98
C ALA A 338 -8.78 -8.28 -23.28
N ALA A 339 -9.81 -7.45 -23.44
CA ALA A 339 -9.92 -6.58 -24.60
C ALA A 339 -8.80 -5.52 -24.60
N ASP A 340 -7.99 -5.51 -25.65
CA ASP A 340 -6.80 -4.65 -25.83
C ASP A 340 -5.81 -4.69 -24.65
N GLY A 341 -5.88 -5.73 -23.83
CA GLY A 341 -5.04 -5.93 -22.66
C GLY A 341 -3.92 -6.93 -22.94
N GLU A 342 -2.92 -6.93 -22.08
CA GLU A 342 -1.85 -7.91 -22.02
C GLU A 342 -1.94 -8.65 -20.66
N PRO A 343 -2.06 -9.99 -20.66
CA PRO A 343 -2.23 -10.86 -21.83
C PRO A 343 -3.62 -10.68 -22.49
N SER A 344 -3.67 -10.69 -23.82
CA SER A 344 -4.93 -10.58 -24.57
C SER A 344 -5.76 -11.86 -24.48
N TYR A 345 -5.07 -13.00 -24.45
CA TYR A 345 -5.63 -14.32 -24.24
C TYR A 345 -4.65 -15.16 -23.41
N GLN A 346 -5.11 -15.76 -22.33
CA GLN A 346 -4.34 -16.69 -21.51
C GLN A 346 -5.21 -17.87 -21.09
N THR A 347 -4.75 -19.09 -21.36
CA THR A 347 -5.38 -20.33 -20.87
C THR A 347 -4.50 -20.97 -19.80
N LEU A 348 -5.08 -21.27 -18.65
CA LEU A 348 -4.41 -21.92 -17.52
C LEU A 348 -5.05 -23.28 -17.25
N ARG A 349 -4.25 -24.35 -17.32
CA ARG A 349 -4.67 -25.71 -16.97
C ARG A 349 -4.35 -25.98 -15.51
N LEU A 350 -5.37 -26.20 -14.69
CA LEU A 350 -5.24 -26.23 -13.24
C LEU A 350 -6.04 -27.37 -12.63
N ASN A 351 -5.60 -27.82 -11.45
CA ASN A 351 -6.25 -28.86 -10.67
C ASN A 351 -6.73 -28.24 -9.34
N PRO A 352 -7.94 -27.68 -9.28
CA PRO A 352 -8.48 -27.05 -8.08
C PRO A 352 -8.65 -28.10 -6.96
N PRO A 353 -8.33 -27.74 -5.70
CA PRO A 353 -8.53 -28.64 -4.57
C PRO A 353 -10.02 -28.93 -4.36
N LEU A 354 -10.31 -30.10 -3.77
CA LEU A 354 -11.65 -30.49 -3.41
C LEU A 354 -12.17 -29.65 -2.25
N SER A 355 -13.29 -28.96 -2.48
CA SER A 355 -13.95 -28.14 -1.47
C SER A 355 -15.25 -28.80 -1.03
N ARG A 356 -15.41 -29.02 0.28
CA ARG A 356 -16.64 -29.58 0.82
C ARG A 356 -17.77 -28.57 0.70
N GLN A 357 -18.80 -28.94 -0.05
CA GLN A 357 -20.01 -28.15 -0.21
C GLN A 357 -20.70 -27.91 1.14
N PRO A 358 -20.97 -26.64 1.53
CA PRO A 358 -21.78 -26.33 2.70
C PRO A 358 -23.21 -26.87 2.52
N SER A 359 -23.77 -27.50 3.56
CA SER A 359 -25.14 -28.04 3.50
C SER A 359 -26.20 -27.08 4.01
N LYS A 360 -25.81 -26.05 4.77
CA LYS A 360 -26.69 -25.04 5.35
C LYS A 360 -25.94 -23.71 5.50
N PRO A 361 -26.66 -22.58 5.66
CA PRO A 361 -26.03 -21.30 5.98
C PRO A 361 -25.19 -21.39 7.26
N ALA A 362 -24.02 -20.76 7.25
CA ALA A 362 -23.14 -20.67 8.41
C ALA A 362 -23.78 -19.76 9.49
N LYS A 363 -23.52 -20.06 10.76
CA LYS A 363 -24.00 -19.24 11.88
C LYS A 363 -22.87 -18.93 12.83
N ILE A 364 -22.78 -17.66 13.21
CA ILE A 364 -21.76 -17.17 14.15
C ILE A 364 -21.91 -17.89 15.49
N GLY A 365 -20.94 -18.73 15.83
CA GLY A 365 -20.84 -19.42 17.13
C GLY A 365 -21.52 -20.79 17.19
N GLU A 366 -22.00 -21.30 16.05
CA GLU A 366 -22.55 -22.66 15.99
C GLU A 366 -21.42 -23.68 15.84
N GLU A 367 -21.29 -24.62 16.79
CA GLU A 367 -20.28 -25.67 16.70
C GLU A 367 -20.39 -26.48 15.40
N GLY A 368 -19.27 -26.59 14.66
CA GLY A 368 -19.18 -27.32 13.39
C GLY A 368 -19.76 -26.59 12.17
N ASN A 369 -20.45 -25.47 12.38
CA ASN A 369 -21.03 -24.61 11.34
C ASN A 369 -20.73 -23.12 11.57
N ASP A 370 -19.69 -22.82 12.35
CA ASP A 370 -19.27 -21.45 12.62
C ASP A 370 -18.74 -20.80 11.34
N ILE A 371 -18.98 -19.50 11.19
CA ILE A 371 -18.50 -18.75 10.01
C ILE A 371 -16.99 -18.84 9.88
N VAL A 372 -16.26 -18.83 11.00
CA VAL A 372 -14.79 -18.95 11.02
C VAL A 372 -14.36 -20.28 10.39
N ASP A 373 -15.00 -21.38 10.77
CA ASP A 373 -14.68 -22.73 10.28
C ASP A 373 -15.18 -22.95 8.84
N VAL A 374 -16.36 -22.43 8.48
CA VAL A 374 -16.93 -22.56 7.14
C VAL A 374 -16.13 -21.74 6.14
N LEU A 375 -15.95 -20.44 6.41
CA LEU A 375 -15.15 -19.56 5.55
C LEU A 375 -13.73 -20.09 5.44
N GLY A 376 -13.19 -20.61 6.54
CA GLY A 376 -11.87 -21.15 6.53
C GLY A 376 -11.66 -22.33 5.61
N ARG A 377 -12.54 -23.33 5.72
CA ARG A 377 -12.54 -24.46 4.78
C ARG A 377 -12.77 -24.02 3.33
N LEU A 378 -13.57 -22.98 3.09
CA LEU A 378 -13.83 -22.49 1.73
C LEU A 378 -12.58 -21.83 1.13
N ILE A 379 -11.92 -20.95 1.89
CA ILE A 379 -10.67 -20.29 1.45
C ILE A 379 -9.54 -21.32 1.28
N ASP A 380 -9.32 -22.19 2.27
CA ASP A 380 -8.24 -23.19 2.27
C ASP A 380 -8.39 -24.20 1.13
N ASN A 381 -9.63 -24.53 0.74
CA ASN A 381 -9.93 -25.44 -0.36
C ASN A 381 -10.42 -24.69 -1.62
N SER A 382 -9.91 -23.48 -1.86
CA SER A 382 -10.16 -22.74 -3.09
C SER A 382 -8.90 -22.67 -3.96
N LEU A 383 -9.10 -22.56 -5.26
CA LEU A 383 -8.05 -22.17 -6.20
C LEU A 383 -8.21 -20.68 -6.48
N VAL A 384 -7.24 -19.87 -6.02
CA VAL A 384 -7.24 -18.42 -6.26
C VAL A 384 -6.14 -18.04 -7.22
N LEU A 385 -6.53 -17.35 -8.29
CA LEU A 385 -5.63 -16.77 -9.28
C LEU A 385 -5.50 -15.27 -9.05
N TRP A 386 -4.28 -14.77 -9.15
CA TRP A 386 -3.96 -13.34 -9.17
C TRP A 386 -3.23 -13.04 -10.47
N ILE A 387 -3.93 -12.42 -11.41
CA ILE A 387 -3.45 -12.14 -12.76
C ILE A 387 -3.33 -10.64 -12.96
N GLY A 388 -2.09 -10.18 -13.19
CA GLY A 388 -1.83 -8.81 -13.58
C GLY A 388 -2.24 -8.59 -15.04
N LEU A 389 -3.08 -7.59 -15.27
CA LEU A 389 -3.50 -7.13 -16.58
C LEU A 389 -2.90 -5.75 -16.85
N ALA A 390 -2.33 -5.58 -18.04
CA ALA A 390 -1.80 -4.31 -18.50
C ALA A 390 -2.49 -3.84 -19.78
N TRP A 391 -2.61 -2.53 -19.98
CA TRP A 391 -3.12 -1.90 -21.19
C TRP A 391 -2.12 -0.85 -21.67
N PRO A 392 -2.03 -0.62 -22.99
CA PRO A 392 -1.12 0.39 -23.55
C PRO A 392 -1.34 1.77 -22.94
N GLN A 393 -0.25 2.51 -22.72
CA GLN A 393 -0.30 3.87 -22.20
C GLN A 393 -1.17 4.76 -23.11
N GLY A 394 -2.08 5.53 -22.51
CA GLY A 394 -3.03 6.39 -23.24
C GLY A 394 -4.32 5.69 -23.65
N SER A 395 -4.47 4.38 -23.39
CA SER A 395 -5.75 3.70 -23.55
C SER A 395 -6.80 4.27 -22.60
N THR A 396 -8.00 4.56 -23.13
CA THR A 396 -9.12 5.08 -22.36
C THR A 396 -10.40 4.32 -22.69
N GLY A 397 -11.40 4.42 -21.80
CA GLY A 397 -12.72 3.82 -22.01
C GLY A 397 -12.91 2.49 -21.29
N SER A 398 -14.07 1.88 -21.51
CA SER A 398 -14.43 0.60 -20.89
C SER A 398 -13.70 -0.55 -21.58
N LYS A 399 -13.07 -1.40 -20.78
CA LYS A 399 -12.35 -2.60 -21.19
C LYS A 399 -13.05 -3.82 -20.56
N PRO A 400 -13.76 -4.63 -21.36
CA PRO A 400 -14.31 -5.88 -20.87
C PRO A 400 -13.20 -6.94 -20.73
N ILE A 401 -13.31 -7.75 -19.67
CA ILE A 401 -12.52 -8.95 -19.44
C ILE A 401 -13.51 -10.11 -19.29
N GLN A 402 -13.29 -11.15 -20.07
CA GLN A 402 -14.06 -12.38 -20.01
C GLN A 402 -13.21 -13.48 -19.37
N VAL A 403 -13.80 -14.20 -18.41
CA VAL A 403 -13.20 -15.37 -17.78
C VAL A 403 -14.13 -16.56 -17.98
N ASN A 404 -13.62 -17.61 -18.62
CA ASN A 404 -14.35 -18.84 -18.86
C ASN A 404 -13.71 -19.98 -18.06
N LEU A 405 -14.52 -20.73 -17.35
CA LEU A 405 -14.14 -21.99 -16.73
C LEU A 405 -14.61 -23.13 -17.63
N ARG A 406 -13.66 -23.89 -18.17
CA ARG A 406 -13.91 -25.12 -18.92
C ARG A 406 -13.71 -26.33 -18.03
N GLY A 407 -14.68 -27.24 -18.10
CA GLY A 407 -14.64 -28.53 -17.44
C GLY A 407 -13.68 -29.51 -18.11
N PRO A 408 -13.53 -30.72 -17.54
CA PRO A 408 -12.58 -31.72 -18.02
C PRO A 408 -12.81 -32.18 -19.46
N ASN A 409 -14.03 -32.10 -19.99
CA ASN A 409 -14.36 -32.51 -21.35
C ASN A 409 -14.37 -31.33 -22.34
N GLY A 410 -13.87 -30.16 -21.92
CA GLY A 410 -13.83 -28.93 -22.72
C GLY A 410 -15.16 -28.15 -22.77
N GLU A 411 -16.18 -28.60 -22.04
CA GLU A 411 -17.46 -27.90 -21.88
C GLU A 411 -17.28 -26.62 -21.05
N THR A 412 -17.96 -25.53 -21.40
CA THR A 412 -17.95 -24.32 -20.58
C THR A 412 -18.88 -24.51 -19.39
N VAL A 413 -18.30 -24.58 -18.19
CA VAL A 413 -19.02 -24.74 -16.91
C VAL A 413 -19.58 -23.40 -16.43
N SER A 414 -18.78 -22.33 -16.57
CA SER A 414 -19.21 -20.97 -16.24
C SER A 414 -18.44 -19.94 -17.04
N SER A 415 -19.07 -18.79 -17.28
CA SER A 415 -18.48 -17.68 -18.02
C SER A 415 -18.93 -16.37 -17.38
N PHE A 416 -17.98 -15.50 -17.08
CA PHE A 416 -18.23 -14.17 -16.53
C PHE A 416 -17.58 -13.12 -17.40
N VAL A 417 -18.28 -12.00 -17.55
CA VAL A 417 -17.73 -10.79 -18.16
C VAL A 417 -17.77 -9.69 -17.13
N VAL A 418 -16.60 -9.15 -16.80
CA VAL A 418 -16.46 -7.96 -15.97
C VAL A 418 -15.88 -6.82 -16.78
N GLN A 419 -16.09 -5.61 -16.32
CA GLN A 419 -15.62 -4.41 -17.00
C GLN A 419 -14.78 -3.57 -16.05
N THR A 420 -13.66 -3.09 -16.56
CA THR A 420 -12.89 -2.01 -15.93
C THR A 420 -12.88 -0.81 -16.85
N THR A 421 -12.77 0.39 -16.28
CA THR A 421 -12.64 1.62 -17.04
C THR A 421 -11.24 2.19 -16.90
N LEU A 422 -10.61 2.46 -18.04
CA LEU A 422 -9.32 3.13 -18.09
C LEU A 422 -9.55 4.64 -18.15
N SER A 423 -9.04 5.35 -17.13
CA SER A 423 -9.07 6.80 -17.08
C SER A 423 -7.65 7.36 -17.03
N SER A 424 -7.40 8.38 -17.86
CA SER A 424 -6.16 9.19 -17.80
C SER A 424 -6.16 10.20 -16.65
N GLY A 425 -7.29 10.38 -15.96
CA GLY A 425 -7.47 11.31 -14.84
C GLY A 425 -7.22 10.71 -13.45
N PHE A 426 -7.45 11.53 -12.41
CA PHE A 426 -7.37 11.12 -11.01
C PHE A 426 -8.24 9.89 -10.73
N ASN A 427 -7.62 8.82 -10.21
CA ASN A 427 -8.30 7.56 -9.91
C ASN A 427 -8.09 7.21 -8.42
N PRO A 428 -9.17 7.06 -7.63
CA PRO A 428 -9.07 6.65 -6.23
C PRO A 428 -8.40 5.28 -6.04
N GLU A 429 -8.44 4.39 -7.03
CA GLU A 429 -7.77 3.08 -6.97
C GLU A 429 -6.46 3.04 -7.79
N GLY A 430 -5.87 4.20 -8.08
CA GLY A 430 -4.61 4.26 -8.82
C GLY A 430 -3.37 4.01 -7.97
N ALA A 431 -2.25 3.58 -8.54
CA ALA A 431 -1.06 3.18 -7.76
C ALA A 431 -0.57 4.25 -6.76
N THR A 432 -0.58 5.53 -7.15
CA THR A 432 -0.23 6.65 -6.26
C THR A 432 -1.25 6.85 -5.15
N GLU A 433 -2.53 6.66 -5.43
CA GLU A 433 -3.59 6.80 -4.43
C GLU A 433 -3.65 5.57 -3.52
N LYS A 434 -3.50 4.35 -4.05
CA LYS A 434 -3.32 3.12 -3.26
C LYS A 434 -2.18 3.25 -2.26
N MET A 435 -1.05 3.83 -2.66
CA MET A 435 0.05 4.13 -1.72
C MET A 435 -0.38 5.13 -0.63
N LEU A 436 -1.12 6.16 -0.99
CA LEU A 436 -1.63 7.17 -0.05
C LEU A 436 -2.65 6.56 0.91
N ASP A 437 -3.64 5.84 0.40
CA ASP A 437 -4.68 5.15 1.13
C ASP A 437 -4.12 4.07 2.04
N ALA A 438 -3.15 3.27 1.57
CA ALA A 438 -2.51 2.25 2.38
C ALA A 438 -1.76 2.87 3.56
N ALA A 439 -1.03 3.96 3.34
CA ALA A 439 -0.38 4.70 4.41
C ALA A 439 -1.37 5.43 5.35
N VAL A 440 -2.49 5.92 4.84
CA VAL A 440 -3.56 6.53 5.65
C VAL A 440 -4.30 5.47 6.49
N ALA A 441 -4.55 4.29 5.94
CA ALA A 441 -5.20 3.19 6.63
C ALA A 441 -4.38 2.73 7.85
N VAL A 442 -3.07 2.57 7.67
CA VAL A 442 -2.13 2.30 8.77
C VAL A 442 -2.19 3.40 9.82
N ARG A 443 -2.22 4.67 9.40
CA ARG A 443 -2.30 5.82 10.31
C ARG A 443 -3.61 5.89 11.11
N ARG A 444 -4.76 5.58 10.50
CA ARG A 444 -6.06 5.59 11.22
C ARG A 444 -6.06 4.58 12.36
N ILE A 445 -5.53 3.39 12.11
CA ILE A 445 -5.43 2.33 13.13
C ILE A 445 -4.41 2.73 14.21
N ALA A 446 -3.33 3.42 13.86
CA ALA A 446 -2.39 3.94 14.85
C ALA A 446 -3.01 5.00 15.78
N ILE A 447 -3.91 5.84 15.26
CA ILE A 447 -4.60 6.87 16.04
C ILE A 447 -5.72 6.25 16.91
N SER A 448 -6.50 5.31 16.38
CA SER A 448 -7.61 4.67 17.12
C SER A 448 -7.17 3.74 18.25
N VAL A 449 -5.89 3.42 18.36
CA VAL A 449 -5.29 2.61 19.43
C VAL A 449 -4.58 3.50 20.47
N ALA A 450 -4.40 4.80 20.17
CA ALA A 450 -3.79 5.78 21.07
C ALA A 450 -4.83 6.60 21.87
N GLU A 451 -6.12 6.44 21.56
CA GLU A 451 -7.28 6.81 22.40
C GLU A 451 -7.77 5.57 23.14
#